data_AF-A0AAE4DSL1-F1
#
_entry.id   AF-A0AAE4DSL1-F1
#
_cell.length_a   1.000
_cell.length_b   1.000
_cell.length_c   1.000
_cell.angle_alpha   90.00
_cell.angle_beta   90.00
_cell.angle_gamma   90.00
#
_symmetry.space_group_name_H-M   'P 1'
#
loop_
_entity.id
_entity.type
_entity.pdbx_description
1 polymer ?
#
loop_
_entity_poly.entity_id
_entity_poly.type
_entity_poly.pdbx_seq_one_letter_code
_entity_poly.pdbx_strand_id
1 'polypeptide(L)'
;YKRLIKQQKEQIALQGQNTELAKVKYQVSQGELASLTEAQKKTVLQNAALIDQVKLREQLRNYEANLADSNASARAANEAQLLGYGQGTRFRERLQEQFNLRKEFEQKNTDLLRQRQAGEIDETFYQQGLALNKRYLEERLRDQEGYYAASDAQRDDWMTGL
;
A
#
# COMPACT_ATOMS: atom_id res chain seq x y z
N TYR A 1 44.54 -0.12 -7.75
CA TYR A 1 43.80 1.06 -7.30
C TYR A 1 42.69 1.54 -8.23
N LYS A 2 42.94 1.87 -9.52
CA LYS A 2 41.87 2.36 -10.44
C LYS A 2 40.67 1.41 -10.62
N ARG A 3 40.90 0.09 -10.64
CA ARG A 3 39.85 -0.94 -10.80
C ARG A 3 38.91 -0.99 -9.59
N LEU A 4 39.47 -0.92 -8.38
CA LEU A 4 38.74 -0.94 -7.11
C LEU A 4 37.87 0.31 -6.91
N ILE A 5 38.40 1.48 -7.27
CA ILE A 5 37.66 2.75 -7.21
C ILE A 5 36.52 2.77 -8.25
N LYS A 6 36.73 2.16 -9.43
CA LYS A 6 35.67 1.98 -10.43
C LYS A 6 34.56 1.05 -9.92
N GLN A 7 34.93 -0.08 -9.32
CA GLN A 7 34.00 -1.03 -8.70
C GLN A 7 33.15 -0.40 -7.59
N GLN A 8 33.76 0.39 -6.71
CA GLN A 8 33.05 1.10 -5.64
C GLN A 8 32.08 2.15 -6.18
N LYS A 9 32.47 2.92 -7.21
CA LYS A 9 31.56 3.89 -7.85
C LYS A 9 30.37 3.23 -8.54
N GLU A 10 30.59 2.08 -9.16
CA GLU A 10 29.51 1.29 -9.79
C GLU A 10 28.57 0.67 -8.74
N GLN A 11 29.07 0.19 -7.60
CA GLN A 11 28.24 -0.27 -6.47
C GLN A 11 27.37 0.84 -5.87
N ILE A 12 27.93 2.04 -5.70
CA ILE A 12 27.18 3.21 -5.21
C ILE A 12 26.10 3.62 -6.21
N ALA A 13 26.37 3.53 -7.52
CA ALA A 13 25.37 3.79 -8.56
C ALA A 13 24.23 2.74 -8.58
N LEU A 14 24.51 1.50 -8.17
CA LEU A 14 23.51 0.43 -8.06
C LEU A 14 22.61 0.55 -6.83
N GLN A 15 23.07 1.20 -5.74
CA GLN A 15 22.23 1.45 -4.57
C GLN A 15 20.96 2.25 -4.89
N GLY A 16 20.98 3.08 -5.96
CA GLY A 16 19.81 3.85 -6.41
C GLY A 16 19.00 3.20 -7.54
N GLN A 17 19.50 2.15 -8.19
CA GLN A 17 18.82 1.44 -9.27
C GLN A 17 18.98 -0.08 -9.08
N ASN A 18 18.12 -0.64 -8.24
CA ASN A 18 18.13 -2.06 -7.87
C ASN A 18 17.43 -2.95 -8.92
N THR A 19 17.51 -2.56 -10.20
CA THR A 19 16.89 -3.29 -11.31
C THR A 19 17.73 -4.52 -11.67
N GLU A 20 17.08 -5.59 -12.12
CA GLU A 20 17.79 -6.80 -12.53
C GLU A 20 18.74 -6.51 -13.70
N LEU A 21 18.34 -5.62 -14.63
CA LEU A 21 19.20 -5.20 -15.73
C LEU A 21 20.48 -4.51 -15.23
N ALA A 22 20.38 -3.64 -14.23
CA ALA A 22 21.53 -2.94 -13.68
C ALA A 22 22.50 -3.92 -12.98
N LYS A 23 21.95 -4.87 -12.21
CA LYS A 23 22.74 -5.95 -11.58
C LYS A 23 23.47 -6.79 -12.63
N VAL A 24 22.77 -7.27 -13.67
CA VAL A 24 23.40 -8.08 -14.72
C VAL A 24 24.47 -7.29 -15.48
N LYS A 25 24.23 -6.01 -15.83
CA LYS A 25 25.25 -5.17 -16.48
C LYS A 25 26.51 -5.04 -15.63
N TYR A 26 26.35 -4.93 -14.32
CA TYR A 26 27.47 -4.91 -13.39
C TYR A 26 28.22 -6.26 -13.37
N GLN A 27 27.52 -7.38 -13.26
CA GLN A 27 28.16 -8.71 -13.30
C GLN A 27 28.96 -8.93 -14.61
N VAL A 28 28.44 -8.42 -15.74
CA VAL A 28 29.18 -8.41 -17.01
C VAL A 28 30.43 -7.53 -16.93
N SER A 29 30.36 -6.31 -16.36
CA SER A 29 31.51 -5.40 -16.23
C SER A 29 32.59 -5.94 -15.29
N GLN A 30 32.19 -6.71 -14.27
CA GLN A 30 33.07 -7.39 -13.32
C GLN A 30 33.73 -8.64 -13.90
N GLY A 31 33.24 -9.15 -15.03
CA GLY A 31 33.71 -10.41 -15.60
C GLY A 31 33.17 -11.66 -14.90
N GLU A 32 32.16 -11.53 -14.04
CA GLU A 32 31.51 -12.66 -13.36
C GLU A 32 30.83 -13.58 -14.37
N LEU A 33 30.39 -13.04 -15.51
CA LEU A 33 29.77 -13.76 -16.62
C LEU A 33 30.76 -14.04 -17.77
N ALA A 34 32.07 -14.11 -17.50
CA ALA A 34 33.09 -14.30 -18.54
C ALA A 34 33.02 -15.65 -19.27
N SER A 35 32.45 -16.68 -18.64
CA SER A 35 32.25 -18.01 -19.25
C SER A 35 31.10 -18.04 -20.26
N LEU A 36 30.23 -17.04 -20.27
CA LEU A 36 29.13 -16.92 -21.23
C LEU A 36 29.64 -16.37 -22.57
N THR A 37 29.08 -16.91 -23.66
CA THR A 37 29.24 -16.31 -25.00
C THR A 37 28.54 -14.96 -25.08
N GLU A 38 28.90 -14.12 -26.06
CA GLU A 38 28.23 -12.83 -26.28
C GLU A 38 26.73 -12.98 -26.56
N ALA A 39 26.33 -14.06 -27.26
CA ALA A 39 24.92 -14.37 -27.47
C ALA A 39 24.20 -14.67 -26.14
N GLN A 40 24.80 -15.49 -25.27
CA GLN A 40 24.24 -15.78 -23.95
C GLN A 40 24.16 -14.53 -23.07
N LYS A 41 25.20 -13.69 -23.03
CA LYS A 41 25.17 -12.41 -22.29
C LYS A 41 24.04 -11.51 -22.77
N LYS A 42 23.83 -11.42 -24.09
CA LYS A 42 22.71 -10.66 -24.67
C LYS A 42 21.36 -11.21 -24.21
N THR A 43 21.18 -12.52 -24.19
CA THR A 43 19.95 -13.15 -23.68
C THR A 43 19.73 -12.85 -22.20
N VAL A 44 20.75 -12.96 -21.35
CA VAL A 44 20.62 -12.65 -19.90
C VAL A 44 20.24 -11.19 -19.68
N LEU A 45 20.86 -10.24 -20.41
CA LEU A 45 20.51 -8.82 -20.35
C LEU A 45 19.06 -8.55 -20.81
N GLN A 46 18.61 -9.21 -21.88
CA GLN A 46 17.23 -9.11 -22.34
C GLN A 46 16.24 -9.66 -21.31
N ASN A 47 16.53 -10.82 -20.72
CA ASN A 47 15.69 -11.43 -19.68
C ASN A 47 15.61 -10.52 -18.44
N ALA A 48 16.73 -9.92 -18.03
CA ALA A 48 16.76 -8.99 -16.91
C ALA A 48 15.86 -7.76 -17.16
N ALA A 49 15.93 -7.18 -18.35
CA ALA A 49 15.06 -6.07 -18.74
C ALA A 49 13.57 -6.47 -18.78
N LEU A 50 13.25 -7.69 -19.22
CA LEU A 50 11.88 -8.22 -19.20
C LEU A 50 11.37 -8.42 -17.77
N ILE A 51 12.21 -8.93 -16.86
CA ILE A 51 11.86 -9.07 -15.44
C ILE A 51 11.55 -7.71 -14.84
N ASP A 52 12.37 -6.70 -15.11
CA ASP A 52 12.13 -5.32 -14.65
C ASP A 52 10.78 -4.77 -15.17
N GLN A 53 10.45 -5.04 -16.44
CA GLN A 53 9.18 -4.62 -17.03
C GLN A 53 7.98 -5.33 -16.38
N VAL A 54 8.09 -6.62 -16.09
CA VAL A 54 7.04 -7.39 -15.40
C VAL A 54 6.83 -6.84 -13.98
N LYS A 55 7.91 -6.60 -13.23
CA LYS A 55 7.84 -6.00 -11.88
C LYS A 55 7.14 -4.64 -11.90
N LEU A 56 7.49 -3.77 -12.87
CA LEU A 56 6.84 -2.46 -13.02
C LEU A 56 5.34 -2.59 -13.31
N ARG A 57 4.95 -3.51 -14.20
CA ARG A 57 3.53 -3.75 -14.51
C ARG A 57 2.74 -4.23 -13.29
N GLU A 58 3.35 -5.09 -12.48
CA GLU A 58 2.74 -5.57 -11.24
C GLU A 58 2.58 -4.44 -10.22
N GLN A 59 3.61 -3.60 -10.03
CA GLN A 59 3.53 -2.40 -9.20
C GLN A 59 2.43 -1.45 -9.65
N LEU A 60 2.32 -1.18 -10.96
CA LEU A 60 1.26 -0.34 -11.52
C LEU A 60 -0.13 -0.94 -11.31
N ARG A 61 -0.30 -2.25 -11.51
CA ARG A 61 -1.57 -2.93 -11.27
C ARG A 61 -1.99 -2.83 -9.81
N ASN A 62 -1.07 -3.04 -8.87
CA ASN A 62 -1.33 -2.92 -7.45
C ASN A 62 -1.70 -1.47 -7.06
N TYR A 63 -0.99 -0.49 -7.63
CA TYR A 63 -1.30 0.92 -7.42
C TYR A 63 -2.68 1.29 -7.97
N GLU A 64 -3.02 0.82 -9.18
CA GLU A 64 -4.34 1.01 -9.79
C GLU A 64 -5.45 0.38 -8.96
N ALA A 65 -5.26 -0.84 -8.45
CA ALA A 65 -6.21 -1.50 -7.56
C ALA A 65 -6.47 -0.66 -6.30
N ASN A 66 -5.43 -0.12 -5.65
CA ASN A 66 -5.59 0.76 -4.50
C ASN A 66 -6.36 2.06 -4.84
N LEU A 67 -6.12 2.64 -6.02
CA LEU A 67 -6.88 3.81 -6.48
C LEU A 67 -8.35 3.47 -6.75
N ALA A 68 -8.61 2.29 -7.32
CA ALA A 68 -9.96 1.81 -7.58
C ALA A 68 -10.73 1.60 -6.26
N ASP A 69 -10.10 0.95 -5.28
CA ASP A 69 -10.67 0.73 -3.95
C ASP A 69 -10.95 2.06 -3.23
N SER A 70 -9.99 2.99 -3.21
CA SER A 70 -10.19 4.32 -2.62
C SER A 70 -11.35 5.09 -3.28
N ASN A 71 -11.51 4.97 -4.60
CA ASN A 71 -12.61 5.60 -5.32
C ASN A 71 -13.96 4.91 -5.03
N ALA A 72 -13.97 3.58 -4.90
CA ALA A 72 -15.16 2.82 -4.54
C ALA A 72 -15.64 3.22 -3.14
N SER A 73 -14.74 3.32 -2.16
CA SER A 73 -15.04 3.78 -0.81
C SER A 73 -15.60 5.21 -0.80
N ALA A 74 -15.00 6.14 -1.58
CA ALA A 74 -15.52 7.50 -1.71
C ALA A 74 -16.92 7.55 -2.33
N ARG A 75 -17.20 6.72 -3.34
CA ARG A 75 -18.54 6.61 -3.95
C ARG A 75 -19.57 6.10 -2.95
N ALA A 76 -19.24 5.06 -2.19
CA ALA A 76 -20.11 4.53 -1.15
C ALA A 76 -20.43 5.58 -0.07
N ALA A 77 -19.45 6.41 0.30
CA ALA A 77 -19.67 7.52 1.24
C ALA A 77 -20.63 8.57 0.68
N ASN A 78 -20.46 8.96 -0.59
CA ASN A 78 -21.34 9.91 -1.27
C ASN A 78 -22.78 9.38 -1.35
N GLU A 79 -22.94 8.09 -1.68
CA GLU A 79 -24.25 7.43 -1.73
C GLU A 79 -24.92 7.38 -0.35
N ALA A 80 -24.17 7.02 0.70
CA ALA A 80 -24.67 7.03 2.06
C ALA A 80 -25.10 8.44 2.52
N GLN A 81 -24.34 9.49 2.17
CA GLN A 81 -24.73 10.88 2.44
C GLN A 81 -26.01 11.28 1.71
N LEU A 82 -26.19 10.86 0.45
CA LEU A 82 -27.38 11.14 -0.35
C LEU A 82 -28.63 10.48 0.26
N LEU A 83 -28.53 9.19 0.63
CA LEU A 83 -29.60 8.44 1.29
C LEU A 83 -29.94 9.01 2.68
N GLY A 84 -28.92 9.51 3.39
CA GLY A 84 -29.03 10.12 4.70
C GLY A 84 -29.58 11.55 4.72
N TYR A 85 -29.85 12.17 3.57
CA TYR A 85 -30.22 13.59 3.49
C TYR A 85 -31.50 13.91 4.29
N GLY A 86 -32.44 12.96 4.39
CA GLY A 86 -33.65 13.07 5.20
C GLY A 86 -33.53 12.66 6.67
N GLN A 87 -32.38 12.10 7.09
CA GLN A 87 -32.20 11.52 8.44
C GLN A 87 -31.58 12.49 9.46
N GLY A 88 -31.34 13.74 9.07
CA GLY A 88 -30.83 14.80 9.93
C GLY A 88 -29.30 14.85 10.04
N THR A 89 -28.79 15.92 10.63
CA THR A 89 -27.35 16.24 10.64
C THR A 89 -26.50 15.21 11.39
N ARG A 90 -26.99 14.67 12.51
CA ARG A 90 -26.25 13.68 13.33
C ARG A 90 -25.96 12.39 12.56
N PHE A 91 -26.96 11.87 11.84
CA PHE A 91 -26.77 10.67 11.03
C PHE A 91 -25.66 10.88 9.99
N ARG A 92 -25.64 12.06 9.34
CA ARG A 92 -24.59 12.42 8.38
C ARG A 92 -23.21 12.56 9.02
N GLU A 93 -23.12 13.17 10.20
CA GLU A 93 -21.86 13.28 10.97
C GLU A 93 -21.31 11.88 11.30
N ARG A 94 -22.17 10.97 11.78
CA ARG A 94 -21.78 9.57 12.07
C ARG A 94 -21.30 8.83 10.83
N LEU A 95 -22.01 8.97 9.71
CA LEU A 95 -21.57 8.39 8.43
C LEU A 95 -20.19 8.92 8.01
N GLN A 96 -19.97 10.23 8.15
CA GLN A 96 -18.68 10.85 7.83
C GLN A 96 -17.56 10.32 8.72
N GLU A 97 -17.81 10.20 10.03
CA GLU A 97 -16.85 9.64 10.99
C GLU A 97 -16.50 8.18 10.67
N GLN A 98 -17.51 7.33 10.44
CA GLN A 98 -17.28 5.93 10.07
C GLN A 98 -16.52 5.80 8.74
N PHE A 99 -16.83 6.65 7.76
CA PHE A 99 -16.09 6.70 6.50
C PHE A 99 -14.62 7.08 6.73
N ASN A 100 -14.36 8.13 7.52
CA ASN A 100 -13.00 8.57 7.83
C ASN A 100 -12.19 7.49 8.54
N LEU A 101 -12.80 6.75 9.48
CA LEU A 101 -12.16 5.62 10.15
C LEU A 101 -11.76 4.53 9.16
N ARG A 102 -12.67 4.12 8.26
CA ARG A 102 -12.37 3.10 7.25
C ARG A 102 -11.25 3.54 6.31
N LYS A 103 -11.30 4.80 5.86
CA LYS A 103 -10.27 5.41 5.02
C LYS A 103 -8.90 5.42 5.68
N GLU A 104 -8.81 5.68 6.98
CA GLU A 104 -7.55 5.64 7.72
C GLU A 104 -6.91 4.24 7.68
N PHE A 105 -7.71 3.18 7.86
CA PHE A 105 -7.22 1.81 7.81
C PHE A 105 -6.88 1.34 6.39
N GLU A 106 -7.61 1.80 5.37
CA GLU A 106 -7.22 1.60 3.96
C GLU A 106 -5.85 2.23 3.68
N GLN A 107 -5.58 3.41 4.22
CA GLN A 107 -4.28 4.06 4.07
C GLN A 107 -3.17 3.26 4.76
N LYS A 108 -3.40 2.73 5.97
CA LYS A 108 -2.46 1.82 6.64
C LYS A 108 -2.16 0.56 5.82
N ASN A 109 -3.16 -0.01 5.15
CA ASN A 109 -2.97 -1.17 4.26
C ASN A 109 -2.16 -0.80 3.01
N THR A 110 -2.37 0.38 2.46
CA THR A 110 -1.59 0.92 1.33
C THR A 110 -0.12 1.10 1.72
N ASP A 111 0.14 1.64 2.92
CA ASP A 111 1.49 1.80 3.44
C ASP A 111 2.19 0.46 3.67
N LEU A 112 1.48 -0.54 4.20
CA LEU A 112 2.00 -1.91 4.30
C LEU A 112 2.38 -2.48 2.93
N LEU A 113 1.53 -2.31 1.91
CA LEU A 113 1.85 -2.75 0.56
C LEU A 113 3.09 -2.05 0.01
N ARG A 114 3.23 -0.74 0.25
CA ARG A 114 4.39 0.03 -0.17
C ARG A 114 5.67 -0.48 0.50
N GLN A 115 5.65 -0.71 1.81
CA GLN A 115 6.79 -1.25 2.56
C GLN A 115 7.18 -2.64 2.03
N ARG A 116 6.18 -3.50 1.73
CA ARG A 116 6.41 -4.83 1.14
C ARG A 116 7.03 -4.75 -0.24
N GLN A 117 6.56 -3.83 -1.09
CA GLN A 117 7.14 -3.60 -2.42
C GLN A 117 8.55 -3.00 -2.38
N ALA A 118 8.85 -2.21 -1.34
CA ALA A 118 10.18 -1.68 -1.08
C ALA A 118 11.14 -2.74 -0.48
N GLY A 119 10.62 -3.91 -0.06
CA GLY A 119 11.39 -4.94 0.61
C GLY A 119 11.72 -4.62 2.07
N GLU A 120 11.04 -3.62 2.66
CA GLU A 120 11.21 -3.23 4.07
C GLU A 120 10.55 -4.23 5.02
N ILE A 121 9.50 -4.92 4.56
CA ILE A 121 8.80 -5.99 5.27
C ILE A 121 8.69 -7.24 4.40
N ASP A 122 8.65 -8.40 5.03
CA ASP A 122 8.42 -9.67 4.35
C ASP A 122 6.91 -9.99 4.19
N GLU A 123 6.62 -11.06 3.45
CA GLU A 123 5.24 -11.49 3.19
C GLU A 123 4.51 -11.88 4.49
N THR A 124 5.22 -12.48 5.46
CA THR A 124 4.62 -12.90 6.74
C THR A 124 4.15 -11.70 7.54
N PHE A 125 5.00 -10.67 7.66
CA PHE A 125 4.67 -9.42 8.33
C PHE A 125 3.53 -8.69 7.60
N TYR A 126 3.57 -8.65 6.27
CA TYR A 126 2.52 -8.03 5.47
C TYR A 126 1.14 -8.66 5.77
N GLN A 127 1.04 -9.99 5.73
CA GLN A 127 -0.21 -10.71 6.01
C GLN A 127 -0.70 -10.50 7.45
N GLN A 128 0.20 -10.57 8.43
CA GLN A 128 -0.15 -10.30 9.83
C GLN A 128 -0.57 -8.84 10.06
N GLY A 129 0.09 -7.88 9.41
CA GLY A 129 -0.26 -6.46 9.45
C GLY A 129 -1.65 -6.19 8.90
N LEU A 130 -2.01 -6.80 7.77
CA LEU A 130 -3.37 -6.72 7.22
C LEU A 130 -4.42 -7.29 8.20
N ALA A 131 -4.13 -8.45 8.81
CA ALA A 131 -5.04 -9.07 9.77
C ALA A 131 -5.24 -8.20 11.03
N LEU A 132 -4.17 -7.58 11.53
CA LEU A 132 -4.23 -6.63 12.65
C LEU A 132 -5.03 -5.39 12.28
N ASN A 133 -4.77 -4.78 11.12
CA ASN A 133 -5.52 -3.62 10.65
C ASN A 133 -7.02 -3.93 10.56
N LYS A 134 -7.40 -5.09 10.03
CA LYS A 134 -8.80 -5.52 9.99
C LYS A 134 -9.41 -5.64 11.39
N ARG A 135 -8.74 -6.35 12.31
CA ARG A 135 -9.22 -6.55 13.68
C ARG A 135 -9.42 -5.24 14.42
N TYR A 136 -8.46 -4.32 14.35
CA TYR A 136 -8.55 -3.03 15.03
C TYR A 136 -9.55 -2.08 14.39
N LEU A 137 -9.79 -2.18 13.07
CA LEU A 137 -10.90 -1.46 12.43
C LEU A 137 -12.25 -1.95 12.97
N GLU A 138 -12.44 -3.26 13.09
CA GLU A 138 -13.67 -3.84 13.64
C GLU A 138 -13.90 -3.41 15.10
N GLU A 139 -12.85 -3.42 15.92
CA GLU A 139 -12.89 -2.92 17.30
C GLU A 139 -13.27 -1.45 17.35
N ARG A 140 -12.60 -0.61 16.56
CA ARG A 140 -12.84 0.84 16.52
C ARG A 140 -14.26 1.19 16.05
N LEU A 141 -14.78 0.47 15.07
CA LEU A 141 -16.16 0.67 14.60
C LEU A 141 -17.18 0.30 15.68
N ARG A 142 -16.95 -0.80 16.40
CA ARG A 142 -17.81 -1.22 17.52
C ARG A 142 -17.82 -0.20 18.65
N ASP A 143 -16.64 0.32 19.02
CA ASP A 143 -16.52 1.35 20.05
C ASP A 143 -17.28 2.63 19.63
N GLN A 144 -17.17 3.01 18.35
CA GLN A 144 -17.86 4.17 17.82
C GLN A 144 -19.38 3.99 17.85
N GLU A 145 -19.89 2.81 17.50
CA GLU A 145 -21.31 2.47 17.61
C GLU A 145 -21.80 2.51 19.06
N GLY A 146 -21.01 1.98 20.00
CA GLY A 146 -21.30 2.05 21.43
C GLY A 146 -21.37 3.49 21.94
N TYR A 147 -20.44 4.34 21.50
CA TYR A 147 -20.46 5.77 21.81
C TYR A 147 -21.72 6.47 21.28
N TYR A 148 -22.13 6.17 20.05
CA TYR A 148 -23.37 6.74 19.48
C TYR A 148 -24.60 6.34 20.28
N ALA A 149 -24.72 5.07 20.65
CA ALA A 149 -25.85 4.59 21.45
C ALA A 149 -25.90 5.25 22.83
N ALA A 150 -24.74 5.38 23.50
CA ALA A 150 -24.66 6.06 24.80
C ALA A 150 -25.00 7.56 24.70
N SER A 151 -24.54 8.23 23.64
CA SER A 151 -24.84 9.64 23.39
C SER A 151 -26.34 9.88 23.12
N ASP A 152 -26.99 8.97 22.38
CA ASP A 152 -28.43 9.03 22.14
C ASP A 152 -29.22 8.82 23.43
N ALA A 153 -28.87 7.81 24.24
CA ALA A 153 -29.53 7.54 25.53
C ALA A 153 -29.45 8.74 26.49
N GLN A 154 -28.27 9.34 26.67
CA GLN A 154 -28.12 10.53 27.53
C GLN A 154 -28.97 11.71 27.05
N ARG A 155 -29.11 11.86 25.73
CA ARG A 155 -29.91 12.93 25.16
C ARG A 155 -31.40 12.69 25.40
N ASP A 156 -31.86 11.46 25.21
CA ASP A 156 -33.24 11.09 25.47
C ASP A 156 -33.57 11.30 26.95
N ASP A 157 -32.71 10.84 27.87
CA ASP A 157 -32.84 11.09 29.31
C ASP A 157 -32.96 12.58 29.63
N TRP A 158 -32.12 13.43 29.01
CA TRP A 158 -32.19 14.89 29.17
C TRP A 158 -33.50 15.49 28.62
N MET A 159 -34.03 14.96 27.52
CA MET A 159 -35.28 15.43 26.92
C MET A 159 -36.53 14.98 27.70
N THR A 160 -36.52 13.79 28.31
CA THR A 160 -37.63 13.31 29.16
C THR A 160 -37.59 13.82 30.60
N GLY A 161 -36.47 14.38 31.05
CA GLY A 161 -36.33 15.03 32.35
C GLY A 161 -36.81 16.49 32.40
N LEU A 162 -37.22 17.05 31.26
CA LEU A 162 -37.86 18.37 31.09
C LEU A 162 -39.39 18.21 31.06
#